data_AF-A0A944WNS8-F1
#
_entry.id   AF-A0A944WNS8-F1
#
_cell.length_a   1.000
_cell.length_b   1.000
_cell.length_c   1.000
_cell.angle_alpha   90.00
_cell.angle_beta   90.00
_cell.angle_gamma   90.00
#
_symmetry.space_group_name_H-M   'P 1'
#
loop_
_entity.id
_entity.type
_entity.pdbx_description
1 polymer ?
#
loop_
_entity_poly.entity_id
_entity_poly.type
_entity_poly.pdbx_seq_one_letter_code
_entity_poly.pdbx_strand_id
1 'polypeptide(L)'
;MSQTATCEYCSEIFEATREYCPKCGKQLPQEIKTTLVVEQFTPDCGNCHGLCCKALAFDWPHYKKPAGELCKYLTDEFKCGNWDNLEADGFTECRSFDCYGAGQTVAKFMEQQHPTTWRTDARIQNGEFAVFQQVYAELFKDINDAAPKVGDLSKLIPESDTT
;
A
#
# COMPACT_ATOMS: atom_id res chain seq x y z
N MET A 1 10.40 -34.45 -15.37
CA MET A 1 10.71 -33.95 -16.73
C MET A 1 11.63 -32.76 -16.54
N SER A 2 12.90 -32.87 -16.92
CA SER A 2 13.86 -31.76 -16.77
C SER A 2 13.56 -30.69 -17.82
N GLN A 3 13.35 -29.46 -17.39
CA GLN A 3 13.19 -28.32 -18.29
C GLN A 3 14.54 -27.97 -18.92
N THR A 4 14.55 -27.69 -20.21
CA THR A 4 15.75 -27.28 -20.96
C THR A 4 15.62 -25.83 -21.39
N ALA A 5 16.74 -25.11 -21.40
CA ALA A 5 16.84 -23.73 -21.83
C ALA A 5 17.84 -23.63 -23.00
N THR A 6 17.66 -22.63 -23.86
CA THR A 6 18.57 -22.33 -24.97
C THR A 6 19.23 -20.98 -24.73
N CYS A 7 20.56 -20.92 -24.85
CA CYS A 7 21.30 -19.66 -24.70
C CYS A 7 21.04 -18.75 -25.90
N GLU A 8 20.53 -17.53 -25.67
CA GLU A 8 20.31 -16.55 -26.73
C GLU A 8 21.60 -16.08 -27.43
N TYR A 9 22.75 -16.19 -26.76
CA TYR A 9 24.04 -15.71 -27.29
C TYR A 9 24.80 -16.72 -28.14
N CYS A 10 24.67 -18.02 -27.85
CA CYS A 10 25.44 -19.07 -28.53
C CYS A 10 24.63 -20.31 -28.93
N SER A 11 23.30 -20.25 -28.73
CA SER A 11 22.32 -21.28 -29.11
C SER A 11 22.53 -22.65 -28.46
N GLU A 12 23.33 -22.72 -27.39
CA GLU A 12 23.54 -23.96 -26.65
C GLU A 12 22.29 -24.35 -25.83
N ILE A 13 21.94 -25.63 -25.82
CA ILE A 13 20.82 -26.19 -25.05
C ILE A 13 21.36 -26.86 -23.78
N PHE A 14 20.80 -26.54 -22.62
CA PHE A 14 21.24 -27.04 -21.32
C PHE A 14 20.08 -27.11 -20.32
N GLU A 15 20.30 -27.69 -19.14
CA GLU A 15 19.28 -27.74 -18.08
C GLU A 15 18.96 -26.33 -17.55
N ALA A 16 17.66 -25.99 -17.48
CA ALA A 16 17.17 -24.64 -17.22
C ALA A 16 17.47 -24.08 -15.80
N THR A 17 18.19 -24.81 -14.95
CA THR A 17 18.53 -24.42 -13.57
C THR A 17 19.84 -23.65 -13.44
N ARG A 18 20.57 -23.42 -14.53
CA ARG A 18 21.87 -22.74 -14.50
C ARG A 18 21.73 -21.22 -14.54
N GLU A 19 22.59 -20.52 -13.80
CA GLU A 19 22.67 -19.04 -13.83
C GLU A 19 23.53 -18.53 -14.99
N TYR A 20 24.45 -19.36 -15.49
CA TYR A 20 25.39 -19.05 -16.57
C TYR A 20 25.36 -20.12 -17.65
N CYS A 21 25.50 -19.71 -18.91
CA CYS A 21 25.62 -20.64 -20.03
C CYS A 21 26.91 -21.46 -19.90
N PRO A 22 26.85 -22.81 -19.95
CA PRO A 22 28.05 -23.64 -19.78
C PRO A 22 29.05 -23.58 -20.92
N LYS A 23 28.65 -23.03 -22.07
CA LYS A 23 29.51 -22.93 -23.25
C LYS A 23 30.20 -21.58 -23.35
N CYS A 24 29.44 -20.50 -23.28
CA CYS A 24 29.99 -19.15 -23.49
C CYS A 24 30.22 -18.36 -22.18
N GLY A 25 29.81 -18.89 -21.03
CA GLY A 25 29.99 -18.25 -19.72
C GLY A 25 29.16 -16.99 -19.49
N LYS A 26 28.28 -16.61 -20.42
CA LYS A 26 27.39 -15.47 -20.27
C LYS A 26 26.30 -15.77 -19.24
N GLN A 27 26.01 -14.78 -18.40
CA GLN A 27 24.87 -14.82 -17.49
C GLN A 27 23.58 -14.90 -18.30
N LEU A 28 22.69 -15.81 -17.92
CA LEU A 28 21.42 -16.00 -18.60
C LEU A 28 20.42 -14.92 -18.13
N PRO A 29 19.58 -14.40 -19.04
CA PRO A 29 18.55 -13.44 -18.65
C PRO A 29 17.62 -14.12 -17.63
N GLN A 30 17.68 -13.68 -16.38
CA GLN A 30 16.76 -14.12 -15.36
C GLN A 30 15.38 -13.60 -15.76
N GLU A 31 14.40 -14.48 -15.96
CA GLU A 31 13.00 -14.06 -15.93
C GLU A 31 12.82 -13.34 -14.59
N ILE A 32 12.61 -12.04 -14.70
CA ILE A 32 12.87 -11.11 -13.61
C ILE A 32 11.96 -11.49 -12.42
N LYS A 33 12.53 -11.46 -11.21
CA LYS A 33 11.84 -11.38 -9.90
C LYS A 33 10.87 -10.18 -9.77
N THR A 34 10.26 -9.70 -10.86
CA THR A 34 9.34 -8.56 -10.89
C THR A 34 8.05 -8.87 -10.15
N THR A 35 7.63 -10.14 -10.07
CA THR A 35 6.39 -10.52 -9.38
C THR A 35 6.46 -10.26 -7.88
N LEU A 36 7.64 -10.42 -7.24
CA LEU A 36 7.78 -10.25 -5.79
C LEU A 36 7.83 -8.78 -5.35
N VAL A 37 8.15 -7.84 -6.25
CA VAL A 37 8.28 -6.42 -5.90
C VAL A 37 7.03 -5.62 -6.29
N VAL A 38 6.27 -6.03 -7.31
CA VAL A 38 5.12 -5.25 -7.79
C VAL A 38 3.79 -5.59 -7.09
N GLU A 39 3.59 -6.84 -6.63
CA GLU A 39 2.35 -7.20 -5.91
C GLU A 39 2.20 -6.44 -4.57
N GLN A 40 3.30 -6.25 -3.84
CA GLN A 40 3.28 -5.57 -2.54
C GLN A 40 3.02 -4.06 -2.64
N PHE A 41 3.30 -3.42 -3.78
CA PHE A 41 3.07 -1.98 -3.98
C PHE A 41 1.77 -1.67 -4.74
N THR A 42 1.03 -2.68 -5.17
CA THR A 42 -0.30 -2.48 -5.75
C THR A 42 -1.31 -2.34 -4.62
N PRO A 43 -2.14 -1.28 -4.55
CA PRO A 43 -3.16 -1.16 -3.51
C PRO A 43 -4.15 -2.32 -3.53
N ASP A 44 -4.29 -2.97 -2.37
CA ASP A 44 -5.33 -3.97 -2.15
C ASP A 44 -6.28 -3.47 -1.06
N CYS A 45 -7.26 -2.67 -1.48
CA CYS A 45 -8.28 -2.14 -0.59
C CYS A 45 -9.15 -3.24 0.05
N GLY A 46 -9.18 -4.45 -0.52
CA GLY A 46 -9.96 -5.58 0.01
C GLY A 46 -9.34 -6.20 1.26
N ASN A 47 -8.02 -6.07 1.42
CA ASN A 47 -7.24 -6.54 2.57
C ASN A 47 -6.72 -5.38 3.44
N CYS A 48 -7.38 -4.22 3.39
CA CYS A 48 -7.00 -3.01 4.13
C CYS A 48 -8.13 -2.59 5.08
N HIS A 49 -7.78 -1.88 6.16
CA HIS A 49 -8.75 -1.28 7.07
C HIS A 49 -9.26 0.10 6.59
N GLY A 50 -9.26 0.39 5.29
CA GLY A 50 -9.77 1.67 4.75
C GLY A 50 -8.96 2.89 5.23
N LEU A 51 -7.66 2.69 5.47
CA LEU A 51 -6.81 3.63 6.20
C LEU A 51 -6.72 5.01 5.55
N CYS A 52 -6.54 5.10 4.23
CA CYS A 52 -6.49 6.38 3.52
C CYS A 52 -7.76 7.23 3.70
N CYS A 53 -8.92 6.59 3.83
CA CYS A 53 -10.22 7.26 3.98
C CYS A 53 -10.41 7.91 5.37
N LYS A 54 -9.60 7.55 6.37
CA LYS A 54 -9.70 8.14 7.71
C LYS A 54 -8.39 8.77 8.18
N ALA A 55 -7.27 8.07 8.04
CA ALA A 55 -5.96 8.52 8.52
C ALA A 55 -5.39 9.73 7.76
N LEU A 56 -5.85 10.04 6.55
CA LEU A 56 -5.35 11.18 5.77
C LEU A 56 -6.29 12.38 5.82
N ALA A 57 -5.74 13.58 5.73
CA ALA A 57 -6.50 14.80 5.46
C ALA A 57 -6.76 14.95 3.96
N PHE A 58 -7.97 15.41 3.60
CA PHE A 58 -8.28 15.86 2.25
C PHE A 58 -8.55 17.35 2.27
N ASP A 59 -7.98 18.07 1.31
CA ASP A 59 -8.11 19.52 1.16
C ASP A 59 -8.40 19.86 -0.31
N TRP A 60 -9.57 19.44 -0.77
CA TRP A 60 -10.06 19.71 -2.12
C TRP A 60 -11.12 20.82 -2.09
N PRO A 61 -11.38 21.49 -3.23
CA PRO A 61 -12.35 22.59 -3.26
C PRO A 61 -13.76 22.21 -2.80
N HIS A 62 -14.21 20.99 -3.11
CA HIS A 62 -15.56 20.50 -2.87
C HIS A 62 -15.68 19.58 -1.64
N TYR A 63 -14.55 19.14 -1.09
CA TYR A 63 -14.52 18.25 0.06
C TYR A 63 -13.24 18.45 0.87
N LYS A 64 -13.42 18.74 2.15
CA LYS A 64 -12.33 18.87 3.11
C LYS A 64 -12.61 18.02 4.32
N LYS A 65 -11.59 17.34 4.81
CA LYS A 65 -11.63 16.65 6.09
C LYS A 65 -10.23 16.66 6.73
N PRO A 66 -10.11 16.87 8.04
CA PRO A 66 -8.86 16.65 8.74
C PRO A 66 -8.48 15.16 8.75
N ALA A 67 -7.21 14.88 9.03
CA ALA A 67 -6.75 13.53 9.30
C ALA A 67 -7.40 13.01 10.58
N GLY A 68 -7.76 11.73 10.59
CA GLY A 68 -8.52 11.10 11.67
C GLY A 68 -10.03 11.16 11.53
N GLU A 69 -10.56 12.05 10.69
CA GLU A 69 -12.00 12.15 10.45
C GLU A 69 -12.46 11.14 9.38
N LEU A 70 -13.58 10.46 9.68
CA LEU A 70 -14.14 9.41 8.84
C LEU A 70 -14.64 9.98 7.51
N CYS A 71 -14.21 9.41 6.39
CA CYS A 71 -14.80 9.72 5.09
C CYS A 71 -16.29 9.34 5.06
N LYS A 72 -17.14 10.23 4.55
CA LYS A 72 -18.59 10.01 4.42
C LYS A 72 -18.99 8.77 3.60
N TYR A 73 -18.09 8.26 2.75
CA TYR A 73 -18.32 7.07 1.93
C TYR A 73 -17.64 5.80 2.48
N LEU A 74 -16.94 5.86 3.63
CA LEU A 74 -16.29 4.67 4.19
C LEU A 74 -17.31 3.80 4.93
N THR A 75 -17.51 2.57 4.46
CA THR A 75 -18.45 1.60 5.05
C THR A 75 -17.85 0.87 6.25
N ASP A 76 -18.68 0.08 6.94
CA ASP A 76 -18.26 -0.73 8.08
C ASP A 76 -17.33 -1.89 7.69
N GLU A 77 -17.35 -2.29 6.42
CA GLU A 77 -16.45 -3.29 5.81
C GLU A 77 -15.14 -2.69 5.29
N PHE A 78 -14.81 -1.45 5.67
CA PHE A 78 -13.60 -0.73 5.27
C PHE A 78 -13.48 -0.43 3.77
N LYS A 79 -14.61 -0.40 3.06
CA LYS A 79 -14.67 -0.13 1.62
C LYS A 79 -15.29 1.23 1.33
N CYS A 80 -15.00 1.78 0.15
CA CYS A 80 -15.71 2.96 -0.35
C CYS A 80 -17.07 2.52 -0.89
N GLY A 81 -18.16 2.97 -0.26
CA GLY A 81 -19.53 2.69 -0.67
C GLY A 81 -20.01 3.47 -1.90
N ASN A 82 -19.16 4.34 -2.46
CA ASN A 82 -19.50 5.19 -3.61
C ASN A 82 -18.51 5.09 -4.78
N TRP A 83 -17.67 4.04 -4.81
CA TRP A 83 -16.55 3.92 -5.74
C TRP A 83 -16.93 4.16 -7.21
N ASP A 84 -18.05 3.59 -7.64
CA ASP A 84 -18.52 3.65 -9.02
C ASP A 84 -19.05 5.04 -9.44
N ASN A 85 -19.40 5.90 -8.47
CA ASN A 85 -19.94 7.24 -8.74
C ASN A 85 -18.97 8.37 -8.33
N LEU A 86 -17.76 8.07 -7.83
CA LEU A 86 -16.84 9.09 -7.31
C LEU A 86 -16.59 10.20 -8.34
N GLU A 87 -16.34 9.85 -9.60
CA GLU A 87 -16.08 10.84 -10.66
C GLU A 87 -17.30 11.74 -10.92
N ALA A 88 -18.50 11.15 -11.00
CA ALA A 88 -19.75 11.90 -11.17
C ALA A 88 -20.05 12.82 -9.98
N ASP A 89 -19.66 12.41 -8.78
CA ASP A 89 -19.82 13.18 -7.54
C ASP A 89 -18.68 14.19 -7.30
N GLY A 90 -17.71 14.27 -8.20
CA GLY A 90 -16.59 15.23 -8.15
C GLY A 90 -15.33 14.76 -7.43
N PHE A 91 -15.26 13.52 -6.96
CA PHE A 91 -14.15 12.92 -6.19
C PHE A 91 -13.06 12.30 -7.09
N THR A 92 -12.61 13.02 -8.12
CA THR A 92 -11.58 12.53 -9.06
C THR A 92 -10.23 12.28 -8.37
N GLU A 93 -9.94 13.06 -7.34
CA GLU A 93 -8.75 12.93 -6.51
C GLU A 93 -8.76 11.61 -5.72
N CYS A 94 -9.91 11.14 -5.24
CA CYS A 94 -10.03 9.80 -4.65
C CYS A 94 -9.76 8.70 -5.68
N ARG A 95 -10.21 8.89 -6.93
CA ARG A 95 -10.06 7.88 -7.99
C ARG A 95 -8.61 7.73 -8.46
N SER A 96 -7.86 8.83 -8.41
CA SER A 96 -6.45 8.89 -8.83
C SER A 96 -5.48 8.63 -7.67
N PHE A 97 -5.98 8.52 -6.44
CA PHE A 97 -5.15 8.28 -5.26
C PHE A 97 -4.57 6.86 -5.27
N ASP A 98 -3.28 6.77 -4.98
CA ASP A 98 -2.55 5.52 -4.80
C ASP A 98 -1.79 5.57 -3.47
N CYS A 99 -1.96 4.53 -2.63
CA CYS A 99 -1.21 4.39 -1.38
C CYS A 99 0.04 3.54 -1.52
N TYR A 100 0.34 3.05 -2.73
CA TYR A 100 1.47 2.21 -3.07
C TYR A 100 1.54 0.94 -2.21
N GLY A 101 0.39 0.35 -1.90
CA GLY A 101 0.30 -0.85 -1.08
C GLY A 101 0.51 -0.65 0.43
N ALA A 102 0.68 0.59 0.91
CA ALA A 102 0.84 0.88 2.33
C ALA A 102 -0.35 0.37 3.17
N GLY A 103 -1.56 0.48 2.63
CA GLY A 103 -2.80 0.18 3.35
C GLY A 103 -2.88 -1.28 3.82
N GLN A 104 -2.80 -2.23 2.89
CA GLN A 104 -2.87 -3.65 3.23
C GLN A 104 -1.65 -4.12 4.02
N THR A 105 -0.49 -3.49 3.79
CA THR A 105 0.75 -3.84 4.50
C THR A 105 0.62 -3.52 5.99
N VAL A 106 0.12 -2.32 6.32
CA VAL A 106 -0.10 -1.91 7.70
C VAL A 106 -1.25 -2.69 8.34
N ALA A 107 -2.37 -2.87 7.64
CA ALA A 107 -3.51 -3.62 8.17
C ALA A 107 -3.10 -5.05 8.57
N LYS A 108 -2.41 -5.78 7.68
CA LYS A 108 -1.92 -7.14 7.96
C LYS A 108 -0.93 -7.18 9.13
N PHE A 109 -0.04 -6.19 9.24
CA PHE A 109 0.86 -6.09 10.38
C PHE A 109 0.07 -5.89 11.69
N MET A 110 -0.91 -4.99 11.70
CA MET A 110 -1.72 -4.71 12.90
C MET A 110 -2.56 -5.92 13.32
N GLU A 111 -3.17 -6.64 12.37
CA GLU A 111 -3.94 -7.87 12.65
C GLU A 111 -3.09 -8.97 13.30
N GLN A 112 -1.79 -9.05 12.98
CA GLN A 112 -0.88 -10.01 13.61
C GLN A 112 -0.55 -9.65 15.07
N GLN A 113 -0.64 -8.37 15.42
CA GLN A 113 -0.33 -7.86 16.75
C GLN A 113 -1.58 -7.73 17.64
N HIS A 114 -2.75 -7.53 17.03
CA HIS A 114 -3.97 -7.16 17.73
C HIS A 114 -5.22 -7.87 17.17
N PRO A 115 -6.14 -8.35 18.03
CA PRO A 115 -7.37 -9.01 17.60
C PRO A 115 -8.48 -8.03 17.18
N THR A 116 -8.28 -6.73 17.36
CA THR A 116 -9.22 -5.65 17.06
C THR A 116 -8.63 -4.69 16.03
N THR A 117 -9.48 -3.86 15.42
CA THR A 117 -9.08 -2.84 14.44
C THR A 117 -9.25 -1.44 15.03
N TRP A 118 -8.77 -0.42 14.32
CA TRP A 118 -8.98 0.99 14.69
C TRP A 118 -10.45 1.38 14.93
N ARG A 119 -11.40 0.63 14.35
CA ARG A 119 -12.83 0.93 14.43
C ARG A 119 -13.40 0.62 15.81
N THR A 120 -12.84 -0.36 16.51
CA THR A 120 -13.35 -0.81 17.82
C THR A 120 -12.39 -0.52 18.98
N ASP A 121 -11.14 -0.14 18.71
CA ASP A 121 -10.17 0.20 19.75
C ASP A 121 -9.39 1.48 19.41
N ALA A 122 -9.57 2.53 20.24
CA ALA A 122 -8.92 3.82 20.06
C ALA A 122 -7.38 3.76 20.23
N ARG A 123 -6.86 2.80 21.01
CA ARG A 123 -5.41 2.63 21.18
C ARG A 123 -4.78 2.10 19.89
N ILE A 124 -5.47 1.16 19.24
CA ILE A 124 -5.08 0.62 17.94
C ILE A 124 -5.20 1.70 16.86
N GLN A 125 -6.27 2.49 16.90
CA GLN A 125 -6.50 3.57 15.94
C GLN A 125 -5.31 4.52 15.80
N ASN A 126 -4.76 4.97 16.92
CA ASN A 126 -3.67 5.95 16.91
C ASN A 126 -2.38 5.35 16.33
N GLY A 127 -2.00 4.17 16.81
CA GLY A 127 -0.81 3.47 16.33
C GLY A 127 -0.93 3.13 14.85
N GLU A 128 -2.07 2.56 14.45
CA GLU A 128 -2.32 2.14 13.08
C GLU A 128 -2.30 3.33 12.10
N PHE A 129 -2.95 4.45 12.43
CA PHE A 129 -2.95 5.62 11.56
C PHE A 129 -1.58 6.28 11.46
N ALA A 130 -0.84 6.38 12.57
CA ALA A 130 0.51 6.92 12.56
C ALA A 130 1.46 6.07 11.72
N VAL A 131 1.42 4.74 11.90
CA VAL A 131 2.22 3.80 11.11
C VAL A 131 1.84 3.89 9.62
N PHE A 132 0.55 3.96 9.30
CA PHE A 132 0.08 4.14 7.93
C PHE A 132 0.60 5.44 7.30
N GLN A 133 0.47 6.58 7.98
CA GLN A 133 0.98 7.85 7.46
C GLN A 133 2.49 7.79 7.21
N GLN A 134 3.25 7.15 8.10
CA GLN A 134 4.70 7.01 7.95
C GLN A 134 5.07 6.12 6.75
N VAL A 135 4.49 4.93 6.65
CA VAL A 135 4.76 4.00 5.54
C VAL A 135 4.36 4.62 4.20
N TYR A 136 3.16 5.22 4.12
CA TYR A 136 2.71 5.92 2.92
C TYR A 136 3.64 7.08 2.55
N ALA A 137 4.06 7.89 3.53
CA ALA A 137 4.95 9.03 3.28
C ALA A 137 6.29 8.60 2.71
N GLU A 138 6.88 7.51 3.23
CA GLU A 138 8.15 7.00 2.74
C GLU A 138 8.01 6.43 1.32
N LEU A 139 7.00 5.59 1.07
CA LEU A 139 6.76 5.03 -0.26
C LEU A 139 6.46 6.12 -1.30
N PHE A 140 5.62 7.10 -0.94
CA PHE A 140 5.33 8.22 -1.82
C PHE A 140 6.60 9.01 -2.15
N LYS A 141 7.47 9.25 -1.16
CA LYS A 141 8.73 9.97 -1.37
C LYS A 141 9.69 9.22 -2.26
N ASP A 142 9.88 7.92 -2.04
CA ASP A 142 10.76 7.10 -2.86
C ASP A 142 10.29 7.02 -4.32
N ILE A 143 8.97 7.02 -4.54
CA ILE A 143 8.37 6.90 -5.88
C ILE A 143 8.30 8.26 -6.60
N ASN A 144 8.00 9.34 -5.88
CA ASN A 144 7.65 10.64 -6.48
C ASN A 144 8.70 11.74 -6.24
N ASP A 145 9.78 11.47 -5.49
CA ASP A 145 10.79 12.46 -5.09
C ASP A 145 10.17 13.70 -4.40
N ALA A 146 9.10 13.48 -3.64
CA ALA A 146 8.32 14.54 -2.97
C ALA A 146 7.67 14.02 -1.69
N ALA A 147 7.28 14.91 -0.77
CA ALA A 147 6.52 14.52 0.42
C ALA A 147 5.01 14.61 0.15
N PRO A 148 4.19 13.61 0.55
CA PRO A 148 2.75 13.72 0.43
C PRO A 148 2.17 14.60 1.54
N LYS A 149 0.94 15.07 1.33
CA LYS A 149 0.12 15.65 2.39
C LYS A 149 -0.59 14.52 3.14
N VAL A 150 -0.27 14.34 4.42
CA VAL A 150 -0.92 13.32 5.27
C VAL A 150 -1.91 13.90 6.28
N GLY A 151 -1.62 15.09 6.81
CA GLY A 151 -2.45 15.77 7.82
C GLY A 151 -2.08 15.41 9.26
N ASP A 152 -2.57 16.21 10.22
CA ASP A 152 -2.19 16.12 11.63
C ASP A 152 -3.09 15.14 12.42
N LEU A 153 -2.46 14.17 13.09
CA LEU A 153 -3.12 13.19 13.96
C LEU A 153 -2.99 13.52 15.46
N SER A 154 -2.34 14.63 15.85
CA SER A 154 -2.09 14.99 17.25
C SER A 154 -3.35 15.01 18.11
N LYS A 155 -4.49 15.36 17.51
CA LYS A 155 -5.81 15.40 18.16
C LYS A 155 -6.41 14.03 18.47
N LEU A 156 -5.89 12.96 17.86
CA LEU A 156 -6.34 11.59 18.14
C LEU A 156 -5.60 10.94 19.30
N ILE A 157 -4.41 11.45 19.65
CA ILE A 157 -3.63 10.96 20.78
C ILE A 157 -4.37 11.43 22.05
N PRO A 158 -5.03 10.54 22.84
CA PRO A 158 -5.41 10.94 24.17
C PRO A 158 -4.12 11.30 24.90
N GLU A 159 -4.11 12.46 25.57
CA GLU A 159 -3.03 12.83 26.48
C GLU A 159 -2.68 11.58 27.28
N SER A 160 -1.47 11.06 27.07
CA SER A 160 -1.01 9.86 27.74
C SER A 160 -1.32 10.03 29.22
N ASP A 161 -1.97 9.04 29.84
CA ASP A 161 -2.10 8.94 31.29
C ASP A 161 -0.70 9.05 31.89
N THR A 162 -0.30 10.29 32.23
CA THR A 162 0.81 10.59 33.10
C THR A 162 0.32 10.27 34.49
N THR A 163 0.46 9.02 34.92
CA THR A 163 0.46 8.66 36.35
C THR A 163 1.41 7.49 36.58
#